data_AF-A0A534IQF8-F1
#
_entry.id   AF-A0A534IQF8-F1
#
_cell.length_a   1.000
_cell.length_b   1.000
_cell.length_c   1.000
_cell.angle_alpha   90.00
_cell.angle_beta   90.00
_cell.angle_gamma   90.00
#
_symmetry.space_group_name_H-M   'P 1'
#
loop_
_entity.id
_entity.type
_entity.pdbx_description
1 polymer ?
#
loop_
_entity_poly.entity_id
_entity_poly.type
_entity_poly.pdbx_seq_one_letter_code
_entity_poly.pdbx_strand_id
1 'polypeptide(L)'
;MSITTLLAFTPWPAVSASILFILLVTALYLARGTAHQAISATANALAKGLRLASHSVAHAEQRLAARNREVLLAAGREAKERIVEREFTRVGDTVRKDLAGYPELHRRLSEAIIRMEEQQAKAVEVPPDVPGWAQAVKVVANIDARNAGADILSDIHKSMVKSHSEAMGAYRKSSGERHSLLRRMMPDWRLVTETLGHVAKSVES
;
A
#
# COMPACT_ATOMS: atom_id res chain seq x y z
N MET A 1 60.47 -52.91 51.18
CA MET A 1 61.74 -53.57 51.55
C MET A 1 62.69 -52.52 52.07
N SER A 2 63.27 -52.72 53.24
CA SER A 2 64.23 -51.80 53.87
C SER A 2 65.52 -51.77 53.05
N ILE A 3 66.17 -50.61 52.88
CA ILE A 3 67.45 -50.49 52.14
C ILE A 3 68.51 -51.46 52.68
N THR A 4 68.47 -51.71 54.00
CA THR A 4 69.31 -52.69 54.69
C THR A 4 69.12 -54.13 54.20
N THR A 5 67.90 -54.51 53.81
CA THR A 5 67.60 -55.86 53.28
C THR A 5 68.06 -56.06 51.84
N LEU A 6 68.18 -54.97 51.06
CA LEU A 6 68.67 -55.02 49.67
C LEU A 6 70.20 -55.15 49.61
N LEU A 7 70.91 -54.62 50.61
CA LEU A 7 72.39 -54.64 50.66
C LEU A 7 72.98 -55.88 51.34
N ALA A 8 72.15 -56.73 51.94
CA ALA A 8 72.57 -57.89 52.75
C ALA A 8 72.89 -59.17 51.94
N PHE A 9 72.92 -59.12 50.60
CA PHE A 9 73.25 -60.26 49.75
C PHE A 9 74.73 -60.69 49.84
N THR A 10 75.63 -59.78 50.24
CA THR A 10 77.05 -60.06 50.51
C THR A 10 77.47 -59.54 51.88
N PRO A 11 78.48 -60.14 52.56
CA PRO A 11 78.95 -59.69 53.88
C PRO A 11 79.51 -58.25 53.88
N TRP A 12 79.89 -57.76 52.70
CA TRP A 12 80.47 -56.44 52.49
C TRP A 12 79.41 -55.54 51.81
N PRO A 13 78.84 -54.55 52.49
CA PRO A 13 77.75 -53.72 51.96
C PRO A 13 78.17 -52.84 50.77
N ALA A 14 79.46 -52.52 50.65
CA ALA A 14 80.00 -51.78 49.50
C ALA A 14 80.01 -52.62 48.21
N VAL A 15 80.21 -53.94 48.33
CA VAL A 15 80.26 -54.86 47.18
C VAL A 15 78.85 -55.10 46.63
N SER A 16 77.86 -55.32 47.50
CA SER A 16 76.46 -55.44 47.10
C SER A 16 75.94 -54.17 46.43
N ALA A 17 76.27 -52.98 46.97
CA ALA A 17 75.95 -51.71 46.34
C ALA A 17 76.55 -51.56 44.93
N SER A 18 77.81 -51.98 44.75
CA SER A 18 78.49 -51.93 43.45
C SER A 18 77.87 -52.88 42.42
N ILE A 19 77.51 -54.10 42.83
CA ILE A 19 76.83 -55.08 41.96
C ILE A 19 75.46 -54.57 41.53
N LEU A 20 74.66 -54.04 42.47
CA LEU A 20 73.35 -53.45 42.18
C LEU A 20 73.47 -52.24 41.26
N PHE A 21 74.50 -51.40 41.44
CA PHE A 21 74.77 -50.28 40.57
C PHE A 21 75.07 -50.72 39.12
N ILE A 22 75.93 -51.73 38.94
CA ILE A 22 76.24 -52.29 37.61
C ILE A 22 74.99 -52.91 36.97
N LEU A 23 74.19 -53.67 37.74
CA LEU A 23 72.96 -54.28 37.25
C LEU A 23 71.94 -53.22 36.85
N LEU A 24 71.79 -52.17 37.66
CA LEU A 24 70.92 -51.02 37.38
C LEU A 24 71.35 -50.33 36.07
N VAL A 25 72.63 -50.00 35.91
CA VAL A 25 73.15 -49.38 34.69
C VAL A 25 72.92 -50.27 33.47
N THR A 26 73.12 -51.58 33.59
CA THR A 26 72.87 -52.55 32.52
C THR A 26 71.39 -52.60 32.14
N ALA A 27 70.49 -52.62 33.12
CA ALA A 27 69.05 -52.57 32.89
C ALA A 27 68.61 -51.26 32.22
N LEU A 28 69.13 -50.12 32.67
CA LEU A 28 68.90 -48.82 32.04
C LEU A 28 69.45 -48.75 30.61
N TYR A 29 70.60 -49.36 30.34
CA TYR A 29 71.19 -49.41 29.00
C TYR A 29 70.33 -50.23 28.03
N LEU A 30 69.83 -51.39 28.47
CA LEU A 30 68.90 -52.22 27.70
C LEU A 30 67.55 -51.50 27.47
N ALA A 31 67.03 -50.77 28.48
CA ALA A 31 65.79 -50.01 28.38
C ALA A 31 65.91 -48.69 27.59
N ARG A 32 67.14 -48.21 27.31
CA ARG A 32 67.35 -46.94 26.60
C ARG A 32 66.63 -46.91 25.25
N GLY A 33 66.72 -48.01 24.49
CA GLY A 33 66.10 -48.12 23.18
C GLY A 33 64.57 -48.03 23.24
N THR A 34 63.95 -48.79 24.15
CA THR A 34 62.50 -48.78 24.33
C THR A 34 61.99 -47.45 24.87
N ALA A 35 62.73 -46.79 25.78
CA ALA A 35 62.40 -45.47 26.29
C ALA A 35 62.43 -44.39 25.20
N HIS A 36 63.46 -44.37 24.34
CA HIS A 36 63.52 -43.43 23.22
C HIS A 36 62.41 -43.67 22.19
N GLN A 37 62.09 -44.94 21.92
CA GLN A 37 60.98 -45.31 21.04
C GLN A 37 59.63 -44.87 21.63
N ALA A 38 59.40 -45.09 22.93
CA ALA A 38 58.16 -44.66 23.59
C ALA A 38 58.00 -43.13 23.56
N ILE A 39 59.05 -42.38 23.93
CA ILE A 39 59.01 -40.90 23.93
C ILE A 39 58.76 -40.37 22.52
N SER A 40 59.48 -40.88 21.52
CA SER A 40 59.29 -40.43 20.13
C SER A 40 57.92 -40.83 19.58
N ALA A 41 57.39 -42.00 19.92
CA ALA A 41 56.04 -42.42 19.54
C ALA A 41 54.97 -41.51 20.15
N THR A 42 55.05 -41.22 21.46
CA THR A 42 54.10 -40.32 22.14
C THR A 42 54.20 -38.89 21.60
N ALA A 43 55.41 -38.37 21.40
CA ALA A 43 55.63 -37.03 20.84
C ALA A 43 55.06 -36.94 19.41
N ASN A 44 55.30 -37.96 18.57
CA ASN A 44 54.77 -38.01 17.22
C ASN A 44 53.24 -38.14 17.18
N ALA A 45 52.65 -38.93 18.09
CA ALA A 45 51.21 -39.04 18.22
C ALA A 45 50.58 -37.71 18.63
N LEU A 46 51.18 -37.02 19.61
CA LEU A 46 50.75 -35.70 20.05
C LEU A 46 50.85 -34.66 18.92
N ALA A 47 51.98 -34.65 18.19
CA ALA A 47 52.18 -33.74 17.06
C ALA A 47 51.14 -33.97 15.94
N LYS A 48 50.85 -35.24 15.62
CA LYS A 48 49.79 -35.58 14.65
C LYS A 48 48.40 -35.17 15.14
N GLY A 49 48.10 -35.38 16.43
CA GLY A 49 46.83 -34.96 17.04
C GLY A 49 46.64 -33.45 16.99
N LEU A 50 47.67 -32.68 17.35
CA LEU A 50 47.66 -31.21 17.26
C LEU A 50 47.49 -30.72 15.81
N ARG A 51 48.14 -31.38 14.84
CA ARG A 51 47.99 -31.02 13.43
C ARG A 51 46.57 -31.28 12.93
N LEU A 52 45.94 -32.39 13.31
CA LEU A 52 44.54 -32.66 12.99
C LEU A 52 43.60 -31.63 13.63
N ALA A 53 43.84 -31.28 14.90
CA ALA A 53 43.09 -30.23 15.59
C ALA A 53 43.24 -28.87 14.89
N SER A 54 44.44 -28.51 14.42
CA SER A 54 44.62 -27.27 13.67
C SER A 54 43.83 -27.25 12.37
N HIS A 55 43.79 -28.38 11.64
CA HIS A 55 43.01 -28.49 10.41
C HIS A 55 41.50 -28.44 10.68
N SER A 56 41.03 -29.07 11.77
CA SER A 56 39.62 -29.01 12.12
C SER A 56 39.17 -27.61 12.54
N VAL A 57 40.01 -26.87 13.27
CA VAL A 57 39.76 -25.46 13.62
C VAL A 57 39.71 -24.59 12.38
N ALA A 58 40.66 -24.74 11.45
CA ALA A 58 40.66 -24.00 10.19
C ALA A 58 39.41 -24.28 9.35
N HIS A 59 38.92 -25.52 9.33
CA HIS A 59 37.66 -25.85 8.66
C HIS A 59 36.43 -25.29 9.38
N ALA A 60 36.43 -25.32 10.72
CA ALA A 60 35.36 -24.73 11.52
C ALA A 60 35.26 -23.22 11.30
N GLU A 61 36.39 -22.53 11.17
CA GLU A 61 36.44 -21.11 10.82
C GLU A 61 35.76 -20.82 9.49
N GLN A 62 36.09 -21.57 8.43
CA GLN A 62 35.46 -21.41 7.11
C GLN A 62 33.94 -21.64 7.17
N ARG A 63 33.51 -22.66 7.91
CA ARG A 63 32.08 -22.96 8.10
C ARG A 63 31.36 -21.85 8.88
N LEU A 64 32.00 -21.31 9.91
CA LEU A 64 31.46 -20.19 10.68
C LEU A 64 31.38 -18.92 9.83
N ALA A 65 32.38 -18.62 9.01
CA ALA A 65 32.36 -17.48 8.10
C ALA A 65 31.20 -17.58 7.09
N ALA A 66 30.97 -18.76 6.52
CA ALA A 66 29.84 -19.02 5.63
C ALA A 66 28.49 -18.82 6.36
N ARG A 67 28.35 -19.37 7.57
CA ARG A 67 27.13 -19.23 8.37
C ARG A 67 26.88 -17.79 8.83
N ASN A 68 27.92 -17.07 9.23
CA ASN A 68 27.79 -15.67 9.60
C ASN A 68 27.29 -14.82 8.42
N ARG A 69 27.80 -15.09 7.21
CA ARG A 69 27.30 -14.45 5.99
C ARG A 69 25.83 -14.76 5.75
N GLU A 70 25.40 -16.01 5.89
CA GLU A 70 23.99 -16.39 5.75
C GLU A 70 23.10 -15.71 6.79
N VAL A 71 23.50 -15.69 8.06
CA VAL A 71 22.77 -15.04 9.15
C VAL A 71 22.66 -13.54 8.92
N LEU A 72 23.76 -12.88 8.52
CA LEU A 72 23.76 -11.44 8.19
C LEU A 72 22.84 -11.13 7.01
N LEU A 73 22.84 -11.97 5.97
CA LEU A 73 21.94 -11.79 4.83
C LEU A 73 20.47 -12.02 5.22
N ALA A 74 20.18 -13.02 6.05
CA ALA A 74 18.84 -13.28 6.54
C ALA A 74 18.33 -12.13 7.43
N ALA A 75 19.13 -11.66 8.38
CA ALA A 75 18.81 -10.51 9.22
C ALA A 75 18.63 -9.23 8.39
N GLY A 76 19.47 -9.03 7.37
CA GLY A 76 19.33 -7.91 6.43
C GLY A 76 18.03 -7.96 5.62
N ARG A 77 17.62 -9.14 5.15
CA ARG A 77 16.34 -9.34 4.46
C ARG A 77 15.16 -9.03 5.37
N GLU A 78 15.15 -9.60 6.57
CA GLU A 78 14.09 -9.37 7.55
C GLU A 78 13.97 -7.88 7.92
N ALA A 79 15.11 -7.20 8.13
CA ALA A 79 15.10 -5.76 8.40
C ALA A 79 14.51 -4.95 7.24
N LYS A 80 14.79 -5.33 5.99
CA LYS A 80 14.22 -4.69 4.80
C LYS A 80 12.74 -5.01 4.65
N GLU A 81 12.31 -6.24 4.89
CA GLU A 81 10.91 -6.64 4.89
C GLU A 81 10.10 -5.82 5.89
N ARG A 82 10.58 -5.67 7.14
CA ARG A 82 9.92 -4.82 8.14
C ARG A 82 9.84 -3.35 7.73
N ILE A 83 10.84 -2.82 7.02
CA ILE A 83 10.78 -1.46 6.48
C ILE A 83 9.67 -1.38 5.42
N VAL A 84 9.66 -2.32 4.48
CA VAL A 84 8.65 -2.38 3.42
C VAL A 84 7.24 -2.52 4.00
N GLU A 85 7.05 -3.38 4.99
CA GLU A 85 5.76 -3.56 5.67
C GLU A 85 5.27 -2.26 6.31
N ARG A 86 6.16 -1.55 7.02
CA ARG A 86 5.82 -0.23 7.60
C ARG A 86 5.48 0.80 6.53
N GLU A 87 6.18 0.83 5.42
CA GLU A 87 5.85 1.73 4.32
C GLU A 87 4.52 1.35 3.67
N PHE A 88 4.21 0.06 3.51
CA PHE A 88 2.91 -0.39 3.04
C PHE A 88 1.78 0.03 3.98
N THR A 89 1.96 -0.11 5.30
CA THR A 89 1.00 0.38 6.28
C THR A 89 0.82 1.90 6.17
N ARG A 90 1.92 2.66 6.09
CA ARG A 90 1.89 4.12 5.96
C ARG A 90 1.18 4.58 4.68
N VAL A 91 1.49 3.96 3.54
CA VAL A 91 0.83 4.24 2.26
C VAL A 91 -0.66 3.90 2.38
N GLY A 92 -1.01 2.74 2.96
CA GLY A 92 -2.39 2.35 3.20
C GLY A 92 -3.16 3.34 4.07
N ASP A 93 -2.55 3.85 5.13
CA ASP A 93 -3.15 4.86 6.01
C ASP A 93 -3.33 6.21 5.31
N THR A 94 -2.37 6.59 4.46
CA THR A 94 -2.45 7.81 3.64
C THR A 94 -3.58 7.70 2.62
N VAL A 95 -3.63 6.62 1.85
CA VAL A 95 -4.72 6.36 0.89
C VAL A 95 -6.08 6.32 1.58
N ARG A 96 -6.18 5.68 2.77
CA ARG A 96 -7.43 5.67 3.54
C ARG A 96 -7.84 7.06 3.98
N LYS A 97 -6.89 7.90 4.41
CA LYS A 97 -7.14 9.29 4.79
C LYS A 97 -7.60 10.11 3.60
N ASP A 98 -6.97 9.95 2.44
CA ASP A 98 -7.33 10.69 1.22
C ASP A 98 -8.72 10.27 0.72
N LEU A 99 -9.03 8.98 0.75
CA LEU A 99 -10.34 8.45 0.38
C LEU A 99 -11.44 8.69 1.43
N ALA A 100 -11.10 9.03 2.67
CA ALA A 100 -12.09 9.24 3.73
C ALA A 100 -13.08 10.37 3.41
N GLY A 101 -12.64 11.39 2.65
CA GLY A 101 -13.49 12.51 2.22
C GLY A 101 -14.33 12.23 0.97
N TYR A 102 -14.02 11.16 0.22
CA TYR A 102 -14.64 10.90 -1.08
C TYR A 102 -16.16 10.63 -1.00
N PRO A 103 -16.68 9.83 -0.04
CA PRO A 103 -18.12 9.60 0.07
C PRO A 103 -18.94 10.88 0.31
N GLU A 104 -18.40 11.80 1.12
CA GLU A 104 -19.06 13.07 1.41
C GLU A 104 -19.04 14.01 0.19
N LEU A 105 -17.90 14.07 -0.53
CA LEU A 105 -17.82 14.79 -1.80
C LEU A 105 -18.82 14.23 -2.82
N HIS A 106 -18.88 12.91 -2.95
CA HIS A 106 -19.82 12.22 -3.82
C HIS A 106 -21.27 12.52 -3.45
N ARG A 107 -21.62 12.47 -2.16
CA ARG A 107 -22.96 12.80 -1.68
C ARG A 107 -23.36 14.23 -2.03
N ARG A 108 -22.50 15.22 -1.75
CA ARG A 108 -22.76 16.63 -2.07
C ARG A 108 -22.94 16.87 -3.56
N LEU A 109 -22.10 16.25 -4.38
CA LEU A 109 -22.18 16.33 -5.83
C LEU A 109 -23.50 15.73 -6.34
N SER A 110 -23.85 14.52 -5.90
CA SER A 110 -25.10 13.86 -6.27
C SER A 110 -26.33 14.66 -5.84
N GLU A 111 -26.36 15.20 -4.63
CA GLU A 111 -27.46 16.05 -4.16
C GLU A 111 -27.59 17.35 -4.97
N ALA A 112 -26.47 17.97 -5.35
CA ALA A 112 -26.48 19.16 -6.19
C ALA A 112 -27.02 18.86 -7.60
N ILE A 113 -26.61 17.74 -8.19
CA ILE A 113 -27.11 17.29 -9.50
C ILE A 113 -28.62 17.03 -9.44
N ILE A 114 -29.11 16.32 -8.43
CA ILE A 114 -30.56 16.05 -8.27
C ILE A 114 -31.35 17.36 -8.15
N ARG A 115 -30.89 18.32 -7.33
CA ARG A 115 -31.55 19.64 -7.22
C ARG A 115 -31.58 20.38 -8.55
N MET A 116 -30.49 20.30 -9.31
CA MET A 116 -30.42 20.90 -10.64
C MET A 116 -31.39 20.24 -11.61
N GLU A 117 -31.47 18.90 -11.64
CA GLU A 117 -32.42 18.17 -12.49
C GLU A 117 -33.88 18.51 -12.16
N GLU A 118 -34.23 18.58 -10.88
CA GLU A 118 -35.57 18.99 -10.44
C GLU A 118 -35.93 20.43 -10.84
N GLN A 119 -34.97 21.36 -10.74
CA GLN A 119 -35.17 22.76 -11.16
C GLN A 119 -35.25 22.87 -12.68
N GLN A 120 -34.42 22.10 -13.40
CA GLN A 120 -34.42 22.06 -14.86
C GLN A 120 -35.75 21.54 -15.40
N ALA A 121 -36.31 20.48 -14.78
CA ALA A 121 -37.63 19.95 -15.14
C ALA A 121 -38.74 21.01 -15.01
N LYS A 122 -38.65 21.90 -14.02
CA LYS A 122 -39.59 23.03 -13.81
C LYS A 122 -39.33 24.20 -14.75
N ALA A 123 -38.15 24.28 -15.35
CA ALA A 123 -37.74 25.35 -16.24
C ALA A 123 -37.92 25.02 -17.74
N VAL A 124 -38.43 23.82 -18.07
CA VAL A 124 -38.71 23.43 -19.46
C VAL A 124 -39.75 24.36 -20.07
N GLU A 125 -39.45 24.89 -21.25
CA GLU A 125 -40.36 25.76 -21.99
C GLU A 125 -41.51 24.95 -22.58
N VAL A 126 -42.74 25.32 -22.21
CA VAL A 126 -43.94 24.93 -22.95
C VAL A 126 -44.29 26.11 -23.85
N PRO A 127 -44.19 25.98 -25.18
CA PRO A 127 -44.63 27.02 -26.10
C PRO A 127 -46.09 27.38 -25.79
N PRO A 128 -46.45 28.67 -25.71
CA PRO A 128 -47.83 29.04 -25.51
C PRO A 128 -48.66 28.55 -26.69
N ASP A 129 -49.76 27.85 -26.43
CA ASP A 129 -50.72 27.48 -27.46
C ASP A 129 -51.15 28.73 -28.22
N VAL A 130 -51.17 28.66 -29.56
CA VAL A 130 -51.58 29.77 -30.43
C VAL A 130 -53.05 30.13 -30.16
N PRO A 131 -53.32 31.17 -29.35
CA PRO A 131 -54.66 31.37 -28.81
C PRO A 131 -55.52 32.07 -29.85
N GLY A 132 -56.74 31.56 -30.03
CA GLY A 132 -57.74 32.15 -30.92
C GLY A 132 -57.68 31.71 -32.38
N TRP A 133 -56.67 30.95 -32.83
CA TRP A 133 -56.60 30.48 -34.22
C TRP A 133 -57.71 29.49 -34.58
N ALA A 134 -57.99 28.52 -33.71
CA ALA A 134 -59.09 27.58 -33.92
C ALA A 134 -60.45 28.29 -33.99
N GLN A 135 -60.64 29.33 -33.16
CA GLN A 135 -61.86 30.13 -33.17
C GLN A 135 -61.94 31.03 -34.40
N ALA A 136 -60.84 31.67 -34.81
CA ALA A 136 -60.77 32.49 -36.01
C ALA A 136 -61.08 31.66 -37.28
N VAL A 137 -60.52 30.45 -37.40
CA VAL A 137 -60.81 29.52 -38.50
C VAL A 137 -62.29 29.10 -38.49
N LYS A 138 -62.86 28.79 -37.31
CA LYS A 138 -64.26 28.40 -37.16
C LYS A 138 -65.24 29.53 -37.50
N VAL A 139 -64.90 30.78 -37.19
CA VAL A 139 -65.74 31.93 -37.55
C VAL A 139 -65.66 32.21 -39.04
N VAL A 140 -64.45 32.20 -39.64
CA VAL A 140 -64.28 32.36 -41.09
C VAL A 140 -65.01 31.28 -41.89
N ALA A 141 -65.01 30.03 -41.40
CA ALA A 141 -65.71 28.92 -42.03
C ALA A 141 -67.25 29.03 -42.00
N ASN A 142 -67.83 29.90 -41.15
CA ASN A 142 -69.28 30.07 -40.98
C ASN A 142 -69.81 31.42 -41.51
N ILE A 143 -68.98 32.25 -42.17
CA ILE A 143 -69.43 33.52 -42.77
C ILE A 143 -70.22 33.25 -44.05
N ASP A 144 -71.47 33.72 -44.09
CA ASP A 144 -72.32 33.70 -45.28
C ASP A 144 -72.13 35.00 -46.10
N ALA A 145 -71.89 34.89 -47.40
CA ALA A 145 -71.40 35.99 -48.26
C ALA A 145 -72.32 37.23 -48.39
N ARG A 146 -73.52 37.20 -47.77
CA ARG A 146 -74.56 38.24 -47.87
C ARG A 146 -74.57 39.27 -46.74
N ASN A 147 -73.86 39.06 -45.63
CA ASN A 147 -73.86 39.99 -44.49
C ASN A 147 -72.44 40.48 -44.13
N ALA A 148 -72.31 41.81 -44.02
CA ALA A 148 -71.25 42.61 -43.39
C ALA A 148 -69.94 41.88 -43.00
N GLY A 149 -69.16 41.42 -44.00
CA GLY A 149 -67.88 40.76 -43.77
C GLY A 149 -66.81 41.65 -43.11
N ALA A 150 -66.93 42.98 -43.24
CA ALA A 150 -65.98 43.93 -42.68
C ALA A 150 -66.03 44.01 -41.14
N ASP A 151 -67.23 44.04 -40.55
CA ASP A 151 -67.40 44.13 -39.09
C ASP A 151 -66.99 42.82 -38.41
N ILE A 152 -67.35 41.68 -39.00
CA ILE A 152 -66.97 40.35 -38.50
C ILE A 152 -65.44 40.17 -38.57
N LEU A 153 -64.80 40.56 -39.68
CA LEU A 153 -63.35 40.49 -39.82
C LEU A 153 -62.63 41.45 -38.86
N SER A 154 -63.20 42.64 -38.61
CA SER A 154 -62.73 43.57 -37.58
C SER A 154 -62.79 42.94 -36.17
N ASP A 155 -63.87 42.25 -35.83
CA ASP A 155 -64.04 41.60 -34.53
C ASP A 155 -63.12 40.39 -34.35
N ILE A 156 -62.91 39.59 -35.42
CA ILE A 156 -61.88 38.53 -35.45
C ILE A 156 -60.49 39.13 -35.25
N HIS A 157 -60.17 40.23 -35.94
CA HIS A 157 -58.88 40.90 -35.80
C HIS A 157 -58.66 41.41 -34.39
N LYS A 158 -59.65 42.11 -33.79
CA LYS A 158 -59.59 42.56 -32.39
C LYS A 158 -59.42 41.40 -31.41
N SER A 159 -60.14 40.29 -31.63
CA SER A 159 -60.04 39.08 -30.80
C SER A 159 -58.65 38.40 -30.91
N MET A 160 -58.10 38.32 -32.12
CA MET A 160 -56.73 37.82 -32.34
C MET A 160 -55.67 38.71 -31.70
N VAL A 161 -55.77 40.03 -31.87
CA VAL A 161 -54.82 40.99 -31.27
C VAL A 161 -54.88 40.92 -29.74
N LYS A 162 -56.08 40.83 -29.16
CA LYS A 162 -56.27 40.65 -27.72
C LYS A 162 -55.68 39.32 -27.24
N SER A 163 -56.03 38.21 -27.89
CA SER A 163 -55.52 36.88 -27.55
C SER A 163 -54.00 36.80 -27.67
N HIS A 164 -53.42 37.39 -28.73
CA HIS A 164 -51.97 37.49 -28.91
C HIS A 164 -51.32 38.32 -27.80
N SER A 165 -51.89 39.47 -27.43
CA SER A 165 -51.36 40.29 -26.34
C SER A 165 -51.38 39.56 -24.99
N GLU A 166 -52.43 38.77 -24.72
CA GLU A 166 -52.57 37.94 -23.53
C GLU A 166 -51.57 36.78 -23.54
N ALA A 167 -51.38 36.12 -24.70
CA ALA A 167 -50.38 35.08 -24.90
C ALA A 167 -48.96 35.60 -24.69
N MET A 168 -48.66 36.78 -25.24
CA MET A 168 -47.35 37.43 -25.09
C MET A 168 -47.11 37.87 -23.64
N GLY A 169 -48.15 38.33 -22.93
CA GLY A 169 -48.10 38.62 -21.50
C GLY A 169 -47.81 37.37 -20.66
N ALA A 170 -48.53 36.28 -20.91
CA ALA A 170 -48.32 34.98 -20.27
C ALA A 170 -46.92 34.42 -20.58
N TYR A 171 -46.46 34.53 -21.83
CA TYR A 171 -45.13 34.12 -22.27
C TYR A 171 -44.01 34.90 -21.57
N ARG A 172 -44.15 36.23 -21.48
CA ARG A 172 -43.17 37.07 -20.75
C ARG A 172 -43.14 36.72 -19.27
N LYS A 173 -44.30 36.48 -18.66
CA LYS A 173 -44.39 36.07 -17.25
C LYS A 173 -43.73 34.71 -17.03
N SER A 174 -44.04 33.70 -17.84
CA SER A 174 -43.43 32.37 -17.73
C SER A 174 -41.93 32.38 -18.02
N SER A 175 -41.48 33.22 -18.95
CA SER A 175 -40.05 33.45 -19.23
C SER A 175 -39.34 34.09 -18.04
N GLY A 176 -39.97 35.07 -17.38
CA GLY A 176 -39.46 35.67 -16.15
C GLY A 176 -39.34 34.68 -15.00
N GLU A 177 -40.36 33.83 -14.81
CA GLU A 177 -40.35 32.75 -13.81
C GLU A 177 -39.23 31.73 -14.10
N ARG A 178 -39.06 31.30 -15.36
CA ARG A 178 -37.95 30.44 -15.80
C ARG A 178 -36.59 31.05 -15.54
N HIS A 179 -36.36 32.29 -15.97
CA HIS A 179 -35.09 32.97 -15.71
C HIS A 179 -34.82 33.11 -14.20
N SER A 180 -35.86 33.27 -13.38
CA SER A 180 -35.71 33.26 -11.92
C SER A 180 -35.30 31.88 -11.38
N LEU A 181 -35.85 30.79 -11.93
CA LEU A 181 -35.48 29.41 -11.58
C LEU A 181 -34.05 29.09 -12.00
N LEU A 182 -33.68 29.40 -13.24
CA LEU A 182 -32.31 29.24 -13.75
C LEU A 182 -31.30 30.06 -12.90
N ARG A 183 -31.67 31.27 -12.49
CA ARG A 183 -30.84 32.08 -11.59
C ARG A 183 -30.70 31.45 -10.20
N ARG A 184 -31.73 30.79 -9.68
CA ARG A 184 -31.68 30.05 -8.41
C ARG A 184 -30.82 28.79 -8.48
N MET A 185 -30.58 28.22 -9.65
CA MET A 185 -29.68 27.07 -9.85
C MET A 185 -28.19 27.43 -9.86
N MET A 186 -27.82 28.70 -10.04
CA MET A 186 -26.41 29.13 -10.12
C MET A 186 -25.53 28.71 -8.93
N PRO A 187 -26.00 28.74 -7.66
CA PRO A 187 -25.21 28.25 -6.53
C PRO A 187 -24.91 26.75 -6.61
N ASP A 188 -25.86 25.92 -7.03
CA ASP A 188 -25.64 24.48 -7.20
C ASP A 188 -24.64 24.19 -8.33
N TRP A 189 -24.69 24.94 -9.44
CA TRP A 189 -23.69 24.86 -10.51
C TRP A 189 -22.27 25.19 -10.02
N ARG A 190 -22.13 26.24 -9.19
CA ARG A 190 -20.85 26.58 -8.57
C ARG A 190 -20.37 25.48 -7.63
N LEU A 191 -21.26 24.92 -6.82
CA LEU A 191 -20.94 23.80 -5.93
C LEU A 191 -20.46 22.56 -6.70
N VAL A 192 -21.11 22.18 -7.79
CA VAL A 192 -20.68 21.08 -8.67
C VAL A 192 -19.29 21.34 -9.23
N THR A 193 -19.03 22.56 -9.70
CA THR A 193 -17.73 22.93 -10.28
C THR A 193 -16.61 22.93 -9.23
N GLU A 194 -16.90 23.46 -8.04
CA GLU A 194 -15.97 23.51 -6.91
C GLU A 194 -15.66 22.10 -6.38
N THR A 195 -16.68 21.26 -6.20
CA THR A 195 -16.50 19.86 -5.75
C THR A 195 -15.71 19.03 -6.76
N LEU A 196 -15.99 19.14 -8.05
CA LEU A 196 -15.17 18.50 -9.10
C LEU A 196 -13.73 19.01 -9.11
N GLY A 197 -13.52 20.32 -8.89
CA GLY A 197 -12.19 20.90 -8.75
C GLY A 197 -11.41 20.38 -7.54
N HIS A 198 -12.09 20.12 -6.42
CA HIS A 198 -11.49 19.48 -5.25
C HIS A 198 -11.10 18.03 -5.53
N VAL A 199 -11.95 17.26 -6.22
CA VAL A 199 -11.64 15.88 -6.60
C VAL A 199 -10.44 15.82 -7.55
N ALA A 200 -10.40 16.67 -8.57
CA ALA A 200 -9.27 16.73 -9.50
C ALA A 200 -7.94 17.01 -8.78
N LYS A 201 -7.93 17.98 -7.85
CA LYS A 201 -6.74 18.28 -7.03
C LYS A 201 -6.32 17.13 -6.12
N SER A 202 -7.28 16.38 -5.57
CA SER A 202 -6.99 15.22 -4.72
C SER A 202 -6.48 13.99 -5.48
N VAL A 203 -6.70 13.93 -6.80
CA VAL A 203 -6.24 12.83 -7.66
C VAL A 203 -4.88 13.15 -8.29
N GLU A 204 -4.55 14.43 -8.50
CA GLU A 204 -3.25 14.88 -9.05
C GLU A 204 -2.13 14.97 -8.00
N SER A 205 -2.45 15.07 -6.71
CA SER A 205 -1.50 15.13 -5.59
C SER A 205 -1.11 13.75 -5.08
#